data_AF-A0AA39KEP4-F1
#
_entry.id   AF-A0AA39KEP4-F1
#
_cell.length_a   1.000
_cell.length_b   1.000
_cell.length_c   1.000
_cell.angle_alpha   90.00
_cell.angle_beta   90.00
_cell.angle_gamma   90.00
#
_symmetry.space_group_name_H-M   'P 1'
#
loop_
_entity.id
_entity.type
_entity.pdbx_description
1 polymer ?
#
loop_
_entity_poly.entity_id
_entity_poly.type
_entity_poly.pdbx_seq_one_letter_code
_entity_poly.pdbx_strand_id
1 'polypeptide(L)'
;SRHLVGPPDPISHLRPVIYDDVPRPPPPSLLKHPYSLAEFDPEPPLGTGAYDIRWKLERQQLDDLDQNFWLDSNIRFEGGKEAVLASLPPTATPVDKEEALSEFYKQWVMQETDRTEQYTREWRARNVSCIVLAARVAVGRLGRMITFWR
;
A
#
# COMPACT_ATOMS: atom_id res chain seq x y z
N SER A 1 -6.89 17.50 -0.57
CA SER A 1 -5.61 16.90 -1.00
C SER A 1 -5.57 16.95 -2.50
N ARG A 2 -4.46 17.44 -3.08
CA ARG A 2 -4.15 17.14 -4.48
C ARG A 2 -3.48 15.76 -4.47
N HIS A 3 -4.08 14.79 -5.14
CA HIS A 3 -3.45 13.48 -5.30
C HIS A 3 -2.34 13.61 -6.34
N LEU A 4 -1.10 13.69 -5.87
CA LEU A 4 0.09 13.73 -6.70
C LEU A 4 0.59 12.29 -6.89
N VAL A 5 0.85 11.89 -8.13
CA VAL A 5 1.26 10.53 -8.48
C VAL A 5 2.66 10.59 -9.08
N GLY A 6 3.57 9.74 -8.59
CA GLY A 6 4.95 9.68 -9.08
C GLY A 6 5.11 8.97 -10.43
N PRO A 7 6.35 8.93 -10.97
CA PRO A 7 6.69 8.11 -12.12
C PRO A 7 6.52 6.62 -11.78
N PRO A 8 6.31 5.75 -12.80
CA PRO A 8 6.23 4.31 -12.57
C PRO A 8 7.57 3.77 -12.07
N ASP A 9 7.53 2.87 -11.09
CA ASP A 9 8.70 2.13 -10.61
C ASP A 9 9.23 1.19 -11.70
N PRO A 10 10.56 1.06 -11.89
CA PRO A 10 11.14 0.31 -13.00
C PRO A 10 10.92 -1.21 -12.94
N ILE A 11 10.54 -1.77 -11.79
CA ILE A 11 10.39 -3.21 -11.60
C ILE A 11 8.93 -3.57 -11.34
N SER A 12 8.31 -2.95 -10.35
CA SER A 12 6.91 -3.20 -9.99
C SER A 12 5.91 -2.55 -10.96
N HIS A 13 6.33 -1.53 -11.73
CA HIS A 13 5.50 -0.71 -12.61
C HIS A 13 4.35 0.05 -11.91
N LEU A 14 4.29 -0.01 -10.59
CA LEU A 14 3.33 0.73 -9.79
C LEU A 14 3.75 2.20 -9.69
N ARG A 15 2.76 3.07 -9.50
CA ARG A 15 2.99 4.51 -9.36
C ARG A 15 2.77 4.90 -7.90
N PRO A 16 3.78 5.47 -7.22
CA PRO A 16 3.65 5.84 -5.83
C PRO A 16 2.69 7.01 -5.67
N VAL A 17 1.84 6.95 -4.66
CA VAL A 17 0.94 8.04 -4.26
C VAL A 17 1.70 8.98 -3.33
N ILE A 18 1.75 10.26 -3.69
CA ILE A 18 2.38 11.30 -2.90
C ILE A 18 1.30 11.98 -2.06
N TYR A 19 1.38 11.78 -0.75
CA TYR A 19 0.48 12.34 0.24
C TYR A 19 0.90 13.77 0.62
N ASP A 20 0.04 14.75 0.33
CA ASP A 20 0.24 16.17 0.67
C ASP A 20 -0.32 16.56 2.06
N ASP A 21 -0.85 15.59 2.80
CA ASP A 21 -1.61 15.78 4.04
C ASP A 21 -0.82 15.42 5.31
N VAL A 22 0.52 15.52 5.23
CA VAL A 22 1.43 15.42 6.38
C VAL A 22 0.98 16.39 7.47
N PRO A 23 0.76 15.94 8.73
CA PRO A 23 0.38 16.83 9.81
C PRO A 23 1.40 17.96 9.97
N ARG A 24 0.93 19.22 9.96
CA ARG A 24 1.79 20.35 10.29
C ARG A 24 2.30 20.13 11.73
N PRO A 25 3.62 20.23 12.00
CA PRO A 25 4.13 20.09 13.35
C PRO A 25 3.44 21.13 14.26
N PRO A 26 3.11 20.76 15.51
CA PRO A 26 2.48 21.69 16.43
C PRO A 26 3.40 22.91 16.68
N PRO A 27 2.83 24.09 16.95
CA PRO A 27 3.64 25.25 17.31
C PRO A 27 4.51 24.93 18.54
N PRO A 28 5.71 25.52 18.65
CA PRO A 28 6.62 25.24 19.76
C PRO A 28 5.95 25.55 21.10
N SER A 29 5.77 24.51 21.90
CA SER A 29 5.30 24.59 23.28
C SER A 29 6.44 25.06 24.20
N LEU A 30 6.17 26.04 25.07
CA LEU A 30 7.12 26.43 26.14
C LEU A 30 7.26 25.35 27.22
N LEU A 31 6.30 24.41 27.30
CA LEU A 31 6.36 23.24 28.15
C LEU A 31 7.11 22.13 27.39
N LYS A 32 8.41 21.96 27.68
CA LYS A 32 9.21 20.82 27.23
C LYS A 32 8.85 19.58 28.05
N HIS A 33 7.86 18.84 27.60
CA HIS A 33 7.60 17.49 28.08
C HIS A 33 7.79 16.54 26.89
N PRO A 34 8.50 15.41 27.07
CA PRO A 34 8.87 14.52 25.96
C PRO A 34 7.67 13.82 25.31
N TYR A 35 6.49 13.83 25.96
CA TYR A 35 5.26 13.24 25.45
C TYR A 35 4.09 14.22 25.66
N SER A 36 3.14 14.24 24.73
CA SER A 36 1.89 14.99 24.88
C SER A 36 0.85 14.15 25.61
N LEU A 37 0.18 14.68 26.64
CA LEU A 37 -0.90 13.96 27.35
C LEU A 37 -2.09 13.62 26.43
N ALA A 38 -2.26 14.38 25.33
CA ALA A 38 -3.28 14.10 24.31
C ALA A 38 -3.00 12.81 23.51
N GLU A 39 -1.80 12.23 23.59
CA GLU A 39 -1.47 10.95 22.95
C GLU A 39 -1.99 9.75 23.72
N PHE A 40 -2.38 9.91 25.00
CA PHE A 40 -2.78 8.82 25.89
C PHE A 40 -4.29 8.68 26.08
N ASP A 41 -5.11 9.40 25.31
CA ASP A 41 -6.57 9.20 25.34
C ASP A 41 -6.95 7.85 24.71
N PRO A 42 -7.58 6.92 25.46
CA PRO A 42 -7.81 5.54 25.01
C PRO A 42 -8.84 5.46 23.88
N GLU A 43 -9.76 6.42 23.78
CA GLU A 43 -10.68 6.56 22.67
C GLU A 43 -10.90 8.05 22.39
N PRO A 44 -10.15 8.63 21.45
CA PRO A 44 -10.27 10.05 21.16
C PRO A 44 -11.68 10.36 20.61
N PRO A 45 -12.28 11.53 20.89
CA PRO A 45 -13.59 11.90 20.34
C PRO A 45 -13.62 11.79 18.81
N LEU A 46 -14.81 11.51 18.25
CA LEU A 46 -15.03 11.47 16.80
C LEU A 46 -14.51 12.76 16.14
N GLY A 47 -13.52 12.58 15.25
CA GLY A 47 -12.89 13.67 14.53
C GLY A 47 -11.68 14.33 15.21
N THR A 48 -11.19 13.81 16.34
CA THR A 48 -9.88 14.19 16.87
C THR A 48 -8.77 13.85 15.88
N GLY A 49 -7.63 14.56 15.94
CA GLY A 49 -6.47 14.32 15.07
C GLY A 49 -5.97 12.88 15.06
N ALA A 50 -6.17 12.12 16.14
CA ALA A 50 -5.74 10.72 16.25
C ALA A 50 -6.37 9.77 15.19
N TYR A 51 -7.67 9.86 14.92
CA TYR A 51 -8.30 9.04 13.86
C TYR A 51 -7.85 9.45 12.46
N ASP A 52 -7.60 10.74 12.25
CA ASP A 52 -7.08 11.28 10.98
C ASP A 52 -5.64 10.79 10.74
N ILE A 53 -4.79 10.83 11.77
CA ILE A 53 -3.42 10.32 11.75
C ILE A 53 -3.42 8.81 11.50
N ARG A 54 -4.26 8.05 12.21
CA ARG A 54 -4.37 6.61 12.03
C ARG A 54 -4.82 6.25 10.61
N TRP A 55 -5.84 6.92 10.09
CA TRP A 55 -6.30 6.72 8.72
C TRP A 55 -5.21 7.05 7.69
N LYS A 56 -4.47 8.14 7.88
CA LYS A 56 -3.33 8.51 7.03
C LYS A 56 -2.24 7.45 7.03
N LEU A 57 -1.89 6.95 8.22
CA LEU A 57 -0.89 5.90 8.38
C LEU A 57 -1.34 4.58 7.74
N GLU A 58 -2.59 4.14 7.98
CA GLU A 58 -3.10 2.89 7.41
C GLU A 58 -3.14 2.93 5.86
N ARG A 59 -3.41 4.10 5.25
CA ARG A 59 -3.30 4.26 3.79
C ARG A 59 -1.86 4.08 3.28
N GLN A 60 -0.89 4.74 3.92
CA GLN A 60 0.53 4.60 3.54
C GLN A 60 1.02 3.16 3.69
N GLN A 61 0.65 2.49 4.79
CA GLN A 61 0.99 1.09 5.02
C GLN A 61 0.34 0.15 4.00
N LEU A 62 -0.84 0.50 3.47
CA LEU A 62 -1.51 -0.25 2.43
C LEU A 62 -0.79 -0.11 1.08
N ASP A 63 -0.39 1.12 0.73
CA ASP A 63 0.41 1.38 -0.47
C ASP A 63 1.78 0.69 -0.40
N ASP A 64 2.45 0.73 0.76
CA ASP A 64 3.71 0.04 0.98
C ASP A 64 3.56 -1.48 0.84
N LEU A 65 2.45 -2.04 1.34
CA LEU A 65 2.14 -3.46 1.20
C LEU A 65 1.98 -3.85 -0.28
N ASP A 66 1.25 -3.05 -1.06
CA ASP A 66 1.08 -3.27 -2.50
C ASP A 66 2.41 -3.16 -3.23
N GLN A 67 3.17 -2.10 -2.98
CA GLN A 67 4.47 -1.87 -3.58
C GLN A 67 5.43 -3.04 -3.33
N ASN A 68 5.58 -3.45 -2.07
CA ASN A 68 6.50 -4.51 -1.71
C ASN A 68 6.09 -5.87 -2.28
N PHE A 69 4.79 -6.18 -2.27
CA PHE A 69 4.30 -7.45 -2.82
C PHE A 69 4.58 -7.57 -4.32
N TRP A 70 4.24 -6.54 -5.10
CA TRP A 70 4.41 -6.54 -6.55
C TRP A 70 5.87 -6.40 -6.96
N LEU A 71 6.68 -5.65 -6.21
CA LEU A 71 8.12 -5.59 -6.42
C LEU A 71 8.75 -6.98 -6.30
N ASP A 72 8.51 -7.69 -5.20
CA ASP A 72 9.07 -9.03 -5.00
C ASP A 72 8.53 -10.06 -6.01
N SER A 73 7.23 -9.99 -6.33
CA SER A 73 6.62 -10.83 -7.35
C SER A 73 7.32 -10.66 -8.71
N ASN A 74 7.54 -9.42 -9.15
CA ASN A 74 8.15 -9.15 -10.44
C ASN A 74 9.64 -9.53 -10.47
N ILE A 75 10.37 -9.33 -9.37
CA ILE A 75 11.78 -9.78 -9.26
C ILE A 75 11.88 -11.29 -9.46
N ARG A 76 11.05 -12.07 -8.75
CA ARG A 76 11.07 -13.53 -8.87
C ARG A 76 10.58 -14.01 -10.23
N PHE A 77 9.58 -13.34 -10.80
CA PHE A 77 9.06 -13.67 -12.12
C PHE A 77 10.12 -13.47 -13.21
N GLU A 78 10.75 -12.30 -13.27
CA GLU A 78 11.78 -12.02 -14.28
C GLU A 78 13.02 -12.90 -14.07
N GLY A 79 13.43 -13.15 -12.83
CA GLY A 79 14.52 -14.08 -12.53
C GLY A 79 14.22 -15.52 -12.97
N GLY A 80 13.01 -16.01 -12.73
CA GLY A 80 12.57 -17.34 -13.18
C GLY A 80 12.50 -17.45 -14.69
N LYS A 81 11.96 -16.43 -15.35
CA LYS A 81 11.87 -16.32 -16.81
C LYS A 81 13.26 -16.30 -17.46
N GLU A 82 14.20 -15.53 -16.91
CA GLU A 82 15.59 -15.51 -17.39
C GLU A 82 16.26 -16.88 -17.22
N ALA A 83 16.07 -17.54 -16.07
CA ALA A 83 16.63 -18.87 -15.82
C ALA A 83 16.11 -19.92 -16.82
N VAL A 84 14.82 -19.90 -17.13
CA VAL A 84 14.22 -20.79 -18.15
C VAL A 84 14.85 -20.54 -19.52
N LEU A 85 14.96 -19.28 -19.94
CA LEU A 85 15.58 -18.92 -21.21
C LEU A 85 17.08 -19.29 -21.28
N ALA A 86 17.81 -19.12 -20.17
CA ALA A 86 19.21 -19.47 -20.07
C ALA A 86 19.47 -20.98 -20.07
N SER A 87 18.49 -21.79 -19.66
CA SER A 87 18.58 -23.25 -19.67
C SER A 87 18.44 -23.87 -21.06
N LEU A 88 17.90 -23.11 -22.03
CA LEU A 88 17.68 -23.59 -23.39
C LEU A 88 19.01 -23.67 -24.17
N PRO A 89 19.14 -24.68 -25.07
CA PRO A 89 20.33 -24.80 -25.89
C PRO A 89 20.47 -23.58 -26.84
N PRO A 90 21.68 -23.18 -27.22
CA PRO A 90 21.91 -22.06 -28.15
C PRO A 90 21.24 -22.27 -29.53
N THR A 91 20.94 -23.53 -29.88
CA THR A 91 20.28 -23.93 -31.12
C THR A 91 18.76 -23.86 -31.06
N ALA A 92 18.17 -23.51 -29.90
CA ALA A 92 16.72 -23.45 -29.72
C ALA A 92 16.07 -22.45 -30.67
N THR A 93 15.04 -22.90 -31.36
CA THR A 93 14.24 -22.06 -32.26
C THR A 93 13.37 -21.09 -31.45
N PRO A 94 12.81 -20.04 -32.07
CA PRO A 94 11.84 -19.17 -31.41
C PRO A 94 10.63 -19.94 -30.86
N VAL A 95 10.17 -20.98 -31.55
CA VAL A 95 9.04 -21.82 -31.13
C VAL A 95 9.37 -22.59 -29.85
N ASP A 96 10.56 -23.17 -29.75
CA ASP A 96 11.00 -23.90 -28.55
C ASP A 96 11.05 -22.96 -27.32
N LYS A 97 11.43 -21.69 -27.53
CA LYS A 97 11.42 -20.67 -26.47
C LYS A 97 10.01 -20.32 -26.03
N GLU A 98 9.08 -20.19 -26.95
CA GLU A 98 7.66 -19.92 -26.65
C GLU A 98 7.03 -21.08 -25.86
N GLU A 99 7.31 -22.33 -26.23
CA GLU A 99 6.82 -23.51 -25.51
C GLU A 99 7.37 -23.55 -24.08
N ALA A 100 8.68 -23.32 -23.91
CA ALA A 100 9.30 -23.26 -22.60
C ALA A 100 8.71 -22.13 -21.72
N LEU A 101 8.45 -20.96 -22.30
CA LEU A 101 7.82 -19.84 -21.59
C LEU A 101 6.35 -20.13 -21.23
N SER A 102 5.62 -20.84 -22.09
CA SER A 102 4.23 -21.23 -21.81
C SER A 102 4.14 -22.17 -20.61
N GLU A 103 5.00 -23.20 -20.56
CA GLU A 103 5.07 -24.09 -19.40
C GLU A 103 5.55 -23.36 -18.14
N PHE A 104 6.52 -22.44 -18.26
CA PHE A 104 6.92 -21.57 -17.15
C PHE A 104 5.75 -20.74 -16.61
N TYR A 105 4.97 -20.06 -17.46
CA TYR A 105 3.85 -19.23 -17.01
C TYR A 105 2.77 -20.04 -16.29
N LYS A 106 2.46 -21.22 -16.80
CA LYS A 106 1.54 -22.15 -16.15
C LYS A 106 2.05 -22.55 -14.76
N GLN A 107 3.32 -22.95 -14.65
CA GLN A 107 3.93 -23.32 -13.37
C GLN A 107 3.98 -22.15 -12.39
N TRP A 108 4.34 -20.95 -12.87
CA TRP A 108 4.37 -19.73 -12.08
C TRP A 108 3.01 -19.44 -11.44
N VAL A 109 1.93 -19.44 -12.24
CA VAL A 109 0.57 -19.21 -11.72
C VAL A 109 0.20 -20.25 -10.66
N MET A 110 0.49 -21.53 -10.91
CA MET A 110 0.19 -22.60 -9.96
C MET A 110 0.96 -22.44 -8.64
N GLN A 111 2.25 -22.08 -8.70
CA GLN A 111 3.09 -21.88 -7.52
C GLN A 111 2.68 -20.64 -6.73
N GLU A 112 2.29 -19.57 -7.44
CA GLU A 112 2.05 -18.26 -6.84
C GLU A 112 0.60 -18.08 -6.37
N THR A 113 -0.27 -19.06 -6.62
CA THR A 113 -1.69 -19.03 -6.24
C THR A 113 -1.87 -18.80 -4.74
N ASP A 114 -1.27 -19.64 -3.90
CA ASP A 114 -1.43 -19.55 -2.43
C ASP A 114 -0.96 -18.20 -1.88
N ARG A 115 0.17 -17.71 -2.38
CA ARG A 115 0.73 -16.41 -1.97
C ARG A 115 -0.16 -15.25 -2.42
N THR A 116 -0.69 -15.31 -3.64
CA THR A 116 -1.61 -14.30 -4.17
C THR A 116 -2.93 -14.30 -3.41
N GLU A 117 -3.42 -15.46 -2.99
CA GLU A 117 -4.62 -15.56 -2.16
C GLU A 117 -4.42 -14.96 -0.77
N GLN A 118 -3.28 -15.22 -0.14
CA GLN A 118 -2.92 -14.64 1.16
C GLN A 118 -2.83 -13.11 1.06
N TYR A 119 -2.11 -12.60 0.07
CA TYR A 119 -2.04 -11.17 -0.22
C TYR A 119 -3.42 -10.56 -0.45
N THR A 120 -4.24 -11.18 -1.30
CA THR A 120 -5.59 -10.70 -1.61
C THR A 120 -6.46 -10.62 -0.36
N ARG A 121 -6.36 -11.61 0.54
CA ARG A 121 -7.10 -11.63 1.80
C ARG A 121 -6.68 -10.50 2.72
N GLU A 122 -5.37 -10.32 2.89
CA GLU A 122 -4.81 -9.26 3.72
C GLU A 122 -5.14 -7.86 3.18
N TRP A 123 -4.94 -7.66 1.88
CA TRP A 123 -5.26 -6.42 1.19
C TRP A 123 -6.73 -6.04 1.34
N ARG A 124 -7.65 -7.00 1.19
CA ARG A 124 -9.09 -6.77 1.41
C ARG A 124 -9.39 -6.37 2.87
N ALA A 125 -8.81 -7.08 3.83
CA ALA A 125 -9.03 -6.79 5.24
C ALA A 125 -8.55 -5.38 5.62
N ARG A 126 -7.36 -4.98 5.15
CA ARG A 126 -6.80 -3.64 5.38
C ARG A 126 -7.60 -2.55 4.66
N ASN A 127 -8.06 -2.79 3.43
CA ASN A 127 -8.93 -1.86 2.72
C ASN A 127 -10.24 -1.60 3.45
N VAL A 128 -10.89 -2.66 3.97
CA VAL A 128 -12.12 -2.51 4.77
C VAL A 128 -11.86 -1.68 6.03
N SER A 129 -10.77 -1.94 6.75
CA SER A 129 -10.35 -1.12 7.90
C SER A 129 -10.19 0.35 7.52
N CYS A 130 -9.46 0.61 6.44
CA CYS A 130 -9.19 1.96 5.94
C CYS A 130 -10.48 2.70 5.55
N ILE A 131 -11.43 2.04 4.88
CA ILE A 131 -12.73 2.63 4.51
C ILE A 131 -13.54 2.98 5.78
N VAL A 132 -13.56 2.09 6.77
CA VAL A 132 -14.27 2.34 8.03
C VAL A 132 -13.66 3.54 8.77
N LEU A 133 -12.33 3.65 8.83
CA LEU A 133 -11.65 4.81 9.41
C LEU A 133 -11.94 6.09 8.63
N ALA A 134 -11.90 6.04 7.29
CA ALA A 134 -12.25 7.17 6.44
C ALA A 134 -13.67 7.68 6.72
N ALA A 135 -14.64 6.77 6.85
CA ALA A 135 -16.01 7.10 7.19
C ALA A 135 -16.11 7.78 8.58
N ARG A 136 -15.41 7.25 9.59
CA ARG A 136 -15.36 7.86 10.94
C ARG A 136 -14.78 9.27 10.91
N VAL A 137 -13.69 9.48 10.16
CA VAL A 137 -13.07 10.81 9.98
C VAL A 137 -14.03 11.77 9.27
N ALA A 138 -14.74 11.31 8.23
CA ALA A 138 -15.71 12.12 7.50
C ALA A 138 -16.89 12.56 8.39
N VAL A 139 -17.46 11.64 9.18
CA VAL A 139 -18.53 11.96 10.14
C VAL A 139 -18.05 12.97 11.18
N GLY A 140 -16.85 12.79 11.74
CA GLY A 140 -16.27 13.74 12.69
C GLY A 140 -16.06 15.14 12.10
N ARG A 141 -15.65 15.23 10.82
CA ARG A 141 -15.50 16.52 10.11
C ARG A 141 -16.85 17.20 9.87
N LEU A 142 -17.88 16.45 9.47
CA LEU A 142 -19.24 16.96 9.28
C LEU A 142 -19.83 17.49 10.59
N GLY A 143 -19.67 16.75 11.70
CA GLY A 143 -20.12 17.19 13.01
C GLY A 143 -19.52 18.53 13.43
N ARG A 144 -18.20 18.72 13.27
CA ARG A 144 -17.54 20.00 13.55
C ARG A 144 -18.04 21.15 12.69
N MET A 145 -18.29 20.88 11.41
CA MET A 145 -18.82 21.89 10.51
C MET A 145 -20.19 22.35 11.00
N ILE A 146 -21.09 21.44 11.34
CA ILE A 146 -22.43 21.79 11.84
C ILE A 146 -22.37 22.58 13.16
N THR A 147 -21.51 22.17 14.10
CA THR A 147 -21.33 22.88 15.38
C THR A 147 -20.74 24.28 15.21
N PHE A 148 -19.91 24.51 14.21
CA PHE A 148 -19.31 25.83 13.94
C PHE A 148 -20.29 26.84 13.33
N TRP A 149 -21.36 26.37 12.67
CA TRP A 149 -22.41 27.20 12.07
C TRP A 149 -23.58 27.50 13.00
N ARG A 150 -23.51 27.05 14.26
CA ARG A 150 -24.57 27.17 15.26
C ARG A 150 -24.10 28.02 16.44
#